data_AF-A0A9E3CMJ0-F1
#
_entry.id   AF-A0A9E3CMJ0-F1
#
_cell.length_a   1.000
_cell.length_b   1.000
_cell.length_c   1.000
_cell.angle_alpha   90.00
_cell.angle_beta   90.00
_cell.angle_gamma   90.00
#
_symmetry.space_group_name_H-M   'P 1'
#
loop_
_entity.id
_entity.type
_entity.pdbx_description
1 polymer ?
#
loop_
_entity_poly.entity_id
_entity_poly.type
_entity_poly.pdbx_seq_one_letter_code
_entity_poly.pdbx_strand_id
1 'polypeptide(L)'
;MSHTRRRSAYLVLVALGVLVVGRGAAPAPANPEHQHCGATADSVPPAITKIAVDKSKVHVRKHDKTVRVSVDAHDVASGTPVGVKKIRVLFESGRRLIGRWHTMTLSEGTTTSGTWVTDLVVPNTSLSGEWFIAAVVATDLDGNEDRFDQGRYNFSHGPHDLTLFPDWPTRFEVVGHGTAPTKHASRLTNLTFSTDSVNTVHHAKAVEITATVSRPEPVAVRVGFSERPSPRRVYISPIRLEPQGHGTWSGAVTIDRWVHSFTLRPNVRITYGADSVRGHRKYSSADLDKLGFPSSVAVKSGVDHHKPVLTDFSITPDSVDTTSSPQQVTITATARDTESGLSWGYVYVAPHPDAADHPVGQTEQAFSVDGDTASATVTIARCVLSGTWNVSMELGDAAGREIGVHTKQLEAKGFPGTLTVSSDPPGYRRGPYIKGATKSVADHTITLTFQRPVKGATLDNLLVYRANHFAQPVPTTAIECRDGTTTVPCDGSSGLATTVTLTVPTLDERSYLVSPNQDSVVPQVTDEDDNPVPWWG
;
A
#
# COMPACT_ATOMS: atom_id res chain seq x y z
N MET A 1 75.95 -33.09 -31.36
CA MET A 1 76.83 -32.18 -32.12
C MET A 1 76.24 -30.77 -32.10
N SER A 2 77.10 -29.78 -31.89
CA SER A 2 76.92 -28.35 -32.17
C SER A 2 76.05 -27.50 -31.21
N HIS A 3 76.76 -26.89 -30.26
CA HIS A 3 76.53 -25.52 -29.80
C HIS A 3 76.48 -24.53 -30.98
N THR A 4 75.69 -23.45 -30.91
CA THR A 4 76.24 -22.08 -30.75
C THR A 4 75.18 -20.99 -30.69
N ARG A 5 75.36 -20.09 -29.71
CA ARG A 5 74.82 -18.73 -29.64
C ARG A 5 75.46 -17.85 -30.73
N ARG A 6 74.78 -16.77 -31.17
CA ARG A 6 75.17 -15.36 -30.91
C ARG A 6 74.35 -14.33 -31.72
N ARG A 7 73.96 -13.25 -31.00
CA ARG A 7 74.06 -11.79 -31.31
C ARG A 7 73.30 -11.27 -32.55
N SER A 8 72.79 -10.04 -32.64
CA SER A 8 72.58 -8.87 -31.77
C SER A 8 71.97 -7.82 -32.72
N ALA A 9 70.96 -7.06 -32.30
CA ALA A 9 70.79 -5.67 -32.75
C ALA A 9 69.91 -4.93 -31.72
N TYR A 10 70.43 -3.80 -31.26
CA TYR A 10 69.85 -2.85 -30.29
C TYR A 10 69.45 -1.56 -31.03
N LEU A 11 68.70 -0.71 -30.31
CA LEU A 11 68.24 0.68 -30.56
C LEU A 11 66.77 0.81 -31.03
N VAL A 12 65.91 1.69 -30.51
CA VAL A 12 65.94 2.69 -29.41
C VAL A 12 64.47 3.07 -29.07
N LEU A 13 64.25 3.63 -27.87
CA LEU A 13 63.07 4.26 -27.24
C LEU A 13 61.95 4.80 -28.19
N VAL A 14 60.65 4.82 -27.85
CA VAL A 14 59.95 5.44 -26.70
C VAL A 14 58.52 4.88 -26.60
N ALA A 15 58.01 4.56 -25.40
CA ALA A 15 56.58 4.75 -25.06
C ALA A 15 56.38 4.73 -23.54
N LEU A 16 55.83 5.83 -23.02
CA LEU A 16 55.42 6.00 -21.62
C LEU A 16 54.35 4.99 -21.22
N GLY A 17 54.41 4.57 -19.95
CA GLY A 17 53.71 3.39 -19.44
C GLY A 17 52.24 3.56 -19.05
N VAL A 18 51.67 2.43 -18.62
CA VAL A 18 50.56 2.36 -17.66
C VAL A 18 50.78 1.13 -16.79
N LEU A 19 50.88 1.36 -15.48
CA LEU A 19 50.80 0.36 -14.42
C LEU A 19 49.41 -0.28 -14.49
N VAL A 20 49.32 -1.58 -14.73
CA VAL A 20 48.06 -2.32 -14.55
C VAL A 20 47.84 -2.47 -13.05
N VAL A 21 47.15 -1.49 -12.46
CA VAL A 21 46.55 -1.62 -11.12
C VAL A 21 45.46 -2.67 -11.25
N GLY A 22 45.58 -3.75 -10.44
CA GLY A 22 44.52 -4.74 -10.32
C GLY A 22 43.21 -4.05 -9.99
N ARG A 23 42.17 -4.29 -10.81
CA ARG A 23 40.80 -3.89 -10.49
C ARG A 23 40.38 -4.61 -9.23
N GLY A 24 40.50 -3.93 -8.09
CA GLY A 24 39.66 -4.23 -6.94
C GLY A 24 38.22 -4.18 -7.41
N ALA A 25 37.41 -5.17 -7.00
CA ALA A 25 35.98 -5.11 -7.17
C ALA A 25 35.53 -3.75 -6.60
N ALA A 26 34.94 -2.91 -7.46
CA ALA A 26 34.32 -1.70 -7.00
C ALA A 26 33.27 -2.12 -5.94
N PRO A 27 33.26 -1.51 -4.74
CA PRO A 27 32.11 -1.69 -3.88
C PRO A 27 30.89 -1.27 -4.69
N ALA A 28 29.84 -2.10 -4.64
CA ALA A 28 28.54 -1.75 -5.19
C ALA A 28 28.20 -0.31 -4.73
N PRO A 29 27.62 0.54 -5.59
CA PRO A 29 27.22 1.87 -5.16
C PRO A 29 26.31 1.69 -3.95
N ALA A 30 26.71 2.29 -2.82
CA ALA A 30 25.89 2.38 -1.64
C ALA A 30 24.54 2.95 -2.05
N ASN A 31 23.46 2.25 -1.69
CA ASN A 31 22.09 2.69 -1.86
C ASN A 31 21.95 4.08 -1.24
N PRO A 32 21.55 5.15 -1.97
CA PRO A 32 21.42 6.48 -1.41
C PRO A 32 20.05 6.60 -0.73
N GLU A 33 19.85 5.84 0.34
CA GLU A 33 18.82 6.10 1.35
C GLU A 33 19.54 6.46 2.65
N HIS A 34 20.33 7.54 2.61
CA HIS A 34 20.72 8.24 3.83
C HIS A 34 19.49 9.00 4.36
N GLN A 35 18.54 8.26 4.94
CA GLN A 35 17.52 8.84 5.83
C GLN A 35 18.27 9.68 6.87
N HIS A 36 18.05 11.00 6.81
CA HIS A 36 18.58 11.95 7.78
C HIS A 36 17.80 11.77 9.09
N CYS A 37 18.22 10.74 9.80
CA CYS A 37 18.07 10.59 11.22
C CYS A 37 18.59 11.91 11.89
N GLY A 38 17.72 12.84 12.33
CA GLY A 38 18.03 13.74 13.46
C GLY A 38 17.95 15.24 13.30
N ALA A 39 17.44 15.73 12.19
CA ALA A 39 16.95 17.10 12.21
C ALA A 39 15.53 17.09 12.78
N THR A 40 15.05 18.21 13.33
CA THR A 40 13.62 18.42 13.61
C THR A 40 12.88 17.97 12.36
N ALA A 41 12.19 16.82 12.43
CA ALA A 41 11.57 16.22 11.25
C ALA A 41 10.73 17.31 10.59
N ASP A 42 10.88 17.47 9.28
CA ASP A 42 9.97 18.33 8.56
C ASP A 42 8.57 17.80 8.84
N SER A 43 7.75 18.67 9.38
CA SER A 43 6.41 18.40 9.85
C SER A 43 5.41 19.00 8.85
N VAL A 44 5.87 19.93 8.02
CA VAL A 44 5.06 20.67 7.09
C VAL A 44 4.98 19.87 5.79
N PRO A 45 3.79 19.44 5.34
CA PRO A 45 3.69 18.79 4.04
C PRO A 45 4.00 19.78 2.90
N PRO A 46 4.47 19.29 1.75
CA PRO A 46 4.56 20.11 0.55
C PRO A 46 3.19 20.66 0.20
N ALA A 47 3.09 21.89 -0.28
CA ALA A 47 1.85 22.44 -0.78
C ALA A 47 1.83 22.44 -2.32
N ILE A 48 0.86 21.71 -2.89
CA ILE A 48 0.57 21.71 -4.33
C ILE A 48 -0.17 22.99 -4.69
N THR A 49 0.40 23.80 -5.57
CA THR A 49 -0.15 25.11 -5.94
C THR A 49 -0.77 25.16 -7.33
N LYS A 50 -0.44 24.19 -8.18
CA LYS A 50 -1.00 24.08 -9.52
C LYS A 50 -0.91 22.67 -10.07
N ILE A 51 -1.95 22.27 -10.81
CA ILE A 51 -1.97 21.03 -11.58
C ILE A 51 -2.41 21.36 -13.01
N ALA A 52 -1.71 20.84 -14.01
CA ALA A 52 -2.07 21.09 -15.40
C ALA A 52 -1.74 19.91 -16.34
N VAL A 53 -2.59 19.73 -17.35
CA VAL A 53 -2.30 18.95 -18.56
C VAL A 53 -1.97 19.88 -19.73
N ASP A 54 -1.00 19.51 -20.56
CA ASP A 54 -0.54 20.33 -21.69
C ASP A 54 -1.52 20.37 -22.87
N LYS A 55 -2.43 19.39 -22.94
CA LYS A 55 -3.36 19.19 -24.06
C LYS A 55 -4.76 18.96 -23.55
N SER A 56 -5.71 19.78 -24.00
CA SER A 56 -7.14 19.57 -23.77
C SER A 56 -7.74 18.50 -24.68
N LYS A 57 -7.03 18.06 -25.74
CA LYS A 57 -7.51 17.05 -26.69
C LYS A 57 -6.37 16.26 -27.36
N VAL A 58 -6.51 14.93 -27.46
CA VAL A 58 -5.58 14.06 -28.19
C VAL A 58 -6.27 13.08 -29.13
N HIS A 59 -5.69 12.87 -30.31
CA HIS A 59 -6.19 11.91 -31.32
C HIS A 59 -5.26 10.70 -31.40
N VAL A 60 -5.76 9.53 -31.03
CA VAL A 60 -4.93 8.33 -30.87
C VAL A 60 -5.25 7.21 -31.86
N ARG A 61 -6.22 7.36 -32.78
CA ARG A 61 -6.68 6.33 -33.75
C ARG A 61 -5.61 5.66 -34.64
N LYS A 62 -4.39 6.21 -34.70
CA LYS A 62 -3.31 5.70 -35.55
C LYS A 62 -2.11 5.25 -34.72
N HIS A 63 -1.68 6.09 -33.78
CA HIS A 63 -0.49 5.91 -32.97
C HIS A 63 -0.76 6.42 -31.55
N ASP A 64 -0.03 5.87 -30.60
CA ASP A 64 -0.02 6.33 -29.22
C ASP A 64 0.35 7.81 -29.19
N LYS A 65 -0.22 8.55 -28.24
CA LYS A 65 0.09 9.96 -28.00
C LYS A 65 0.44 10.18 -26.55
N THR A 66 1.31 11.15 -26.30
CA THR A 66 1.63 11.59 -24.95
C THR A 66 0.85 12.82 -24.57
N VAL A 67 0.38 12.88 -23.32
CA VAL A 67 -0.12 14.08 -22.65
C VAL A 67 0.84 14.36 -21.51
N ARG A 68 1.43 15.56 -21.50
CA ARG A 68 2.32 15.97 -20.42
C ARG A 68 1.47 16.53 -19.29
N VAL A 69 1.79 16.10 -18.08
CA VAL A 69 1.18 16.61 -16.86
C VAL A 69 2.25 17.27 -16.02
N SER A 70 1.93 18.46 -15.51
CA SER A 70 2.78 19.24 -14.63
C SER A 70 2.08 19.50 -13.30
N VAL A 71 2.85 19.43 -12.21
CA VAL A 71 2.42 19.79 -10.87
C VAL A 71 3.44 20.76 -10.30
N ASP A 72 2.98 21.94 -9.89
CA ASP A 72 3.79 22.90 -9.15
C ASP A 72 3.58 22.64 -7.66
N ALA A 73 4.68 22.51 -6.94
CA ALA A 73 4.66 22.32 -5.49
C ALA A 73 5.80 23.08 -4.83
N HIS A 74 5.57 23.46 -3.58
CA HIS A 74 6.56 24.10 -2.73
C HIS A 74 6.55 23.45 -1.35
N ASP A 75 7.70 23.48 -0.69
CA ASP A 75 7.89 22.90 0.62
C ASP A 75 8.73 23.87 1.45
N VAL A 76 8.12 24.43 2.49
CA VAL A 76 8.60 25.62 3.22
C VAL A 76 8.58 25.40 4.73
N ALA A 77 9.47 24.55 5.24
CA ALA A 77 9.70 24.41 6.67
C ALA A 77 10.97 25.13 7.17
N SER A 78 11.00 25.44 8.46
CA SER A 78 12.20 25.88 9.18
C SER A 78 12.78 24.71 9.99
N GLY A 79 13.96 24.22 9.58
CA GLY A 79 14.60 22.99 10.10
C GLY A 79 14.78 21.95 8.97
N THR A 80 15.88 21.20 8.94
CA THR A 80 16.27 20.32 7.80
C THR A 80 15.49 18.98 7.82
N PRO A 81 15.31 18.24 6.70
CA PRO A 81 15.47 18.56 5.29
C PRO A 81 14.13 18.84 4.57
N VAL A 82 13.95 20.09 4.18
CA VAL A 82 12.91 20.56 3.26
C VAL A 82 13.06 19.97 1.85
N GLY A 83 11.95 19.60 1.22
CA GLY A 83 11.86 19.29 -0.20
C GLY A 83 10.92 18.14 -0.54
N VAL A 84 10.28 18.25 -1.70
CA VAL A 84 9.41 17.22 -2.26
C VAL A 84 10.23 16.02 -2.73
N LYS A 85 10.10 14.90 -2.02
CA LYS A 85 10.72 13.60 -2.34
C LYS A 85 10.10 12.96 -3.57
N LYS A 86 8.77 13.00 -3.67
CA LYS A 86 8.03 12.36 -4.77
C LYS A 86 6.69 13.06 -5.00
N ILE A 87 6.31 13.19 -6.26
CA ILE A 87 4.93 13.47 -6.66
C ILE A 87 4.42 12.30 -7.49
N ARG A 88 3.21 11.84 -7.18
CA ARG A 88 2.52 10.78 -7.94
C ARG A 88 1.17 11.28 -8.41
N VAL A 89 0.82 10.92 -9.63
CA VAL A 89 -0.47 11.26 -10.25
C VAL A 89 -1.18 10.00 -10.74
N LEU A 90 -2.49 9.99 -10.55
CA LEU A 90 -3.41 8.94 -10.96
C LEU A 90 -4.35 9.49 -12.03
N PHE A 91 -4.50 8.77 -13.15
CA PHE A 91 -5.41 9.15 -14.23
C PHE A 91 -6.60 8.20 -14.33
N GLU A 92 -7.73 8.72 -14.76
CA GLU A 92 -8.89 7.94 -15.11
C GLU A 92 -9.44 8.31 -16.48
N SER A 93 -10.07 7.32 -17.12
CA SER A 93 -11.00 7.55 -18.23
C SER A 93 -12.42 7.32 -17.72
N GLY A 94 -13.41 8.00 -18.31
CA GLY A 94 -14.82 8.00 -17.89
C GLY A 94 -15.54 6.63 -17.80
N ARG A 95 -14.87 5.50 -18.04
CA ARG A 95 -15.42 4.14 -17.84
C ARG A 95 -14.70 3.29 -16.77
N ARG A 96 -13.87 3.91 -15.94
CA ARG A 96 -13.16 3.32 -14.79
C ARG A 96 -12.13 2.28 -15.23
N LEU A 97 -10.91 2.41 -14.71
CA LEU A 97 -9.74 1.53 -14.87
C LEU A 97 -8.69 1.96 -15.91
N ILE A 98 -7.85 2.94 -15.55
CA ILE A 98 -6.38 2.84 -15.68
C ILE A 98 -5.74 3.61 -14.50
N GLY A 99 -5.99 3.17 -13.27
CA GLY A 99 -5.40 3.82 -12.11
C GLY A 99 -4.01 3.26 -11.77
N ARG A 100 -3.00 3.40 -12.65
CA ARG A 100 -1.61 3.22 -12.19
C ARG A 100 -1.06 4.56 -11.76
N TRP A 101 -0.46 4.62 -10.57
CA TRP A 101 0.28 5.79 -10.14
C TRP A 101 1.48 6.01 -11.06
N HIS A 102 1.62 7.24 -11.56
CA HIS A 102 2.79 7.69 -12.31
C HIS A 102 3.60 8.59 -11.41
N THR A 103 4.85 8.21 -11.17
CA THR A 103 5.81 9.09 -10.47
C THR A 103 6.27 10.18 -11.43
N MET A 104 6.30 11.41 -10.94
CA MET A 104 6.72 12.59 -11.69
C MET A 104 8.19 12.91 -11.42
N THR A 105 8.83 13.57 -12.37
CA THR A 105 10.24 13.99 -12.30
C THR A 105 10.32 15.51 -12.24
N LEU A 106 11.19 16.07 -11.40
CA LEU A 106 11.43 17.51 -11.36
C LEU A 106 11.93 17.99 -12.74
N SER A 107 11.21 18.95 -13.32
CA SER A 107 11.51 19.54 -14.63
C SER A 107 12.16 20.91 -14.50
N GLU A 108 11.65 21.73 -13.58
CA GLU A 108 12.08 23.12 -13.39
C GLU A 108 12.10 23.47 -11.89
N GLY A 109 12.97 24.39 -11.49
CA GLY A 109 13.11 24.83 -10.10
C GLY A 109 13.99 23.92 -9.24
N THR A 110 13.62 23.77 -7.98
CA THR A 110 14.35 23.01 -6.96
C THR A 110 13.43 22.01 -6.28
N THR A 111 13.98 21.11 -5.47
CA THR A 111 13.17 20.17 -4.68
C THR A 111 12.27 20.86 -3.65
N THR A 112 12.59 22.08 -3.22
CA THR A 112 11.78 22.86 -2.26
C THR A 112 10.75 23.77 -2.93
N SER A 113 10.91 24.08 -4.21
CA SER A 113 9.93 24.84 -4.98
C SER A 113 10.21 24.61 -6.45
N GLY A 114 9.30 23.93 -7.14
CA GLY A 114 9.53 23.53 -8.52
C GLY A 114 8.29 23.01 -9.23
N THR A 115 8.53 22.56 -10.45
CA THR A 115 7.52 21.95 -11.32
C THR A 115 7.96 20.53 -11.65
N TRP A 116 7.15 19.56 -11.26
CA TRP A 116 7.34 18.15 -11.61
C TRP A 116 6.49 17.81 -12.82
N VAL A 117 7.03 16.98 -13.72
CA VAL A 117 6.33 16.54 -14.92
C VAL A 117 6.32 15.03 -15.08
N THR A 118 5.32 14.52 -15.79
CA THR A 118 5.32 13.16 -16.31
C THR A 118 4.59 13.12 -17.65
N ASP A 119 5.00 12.21 -18.54
CA ASP A 119 4.36 12.01 -19.84
C ASP A 119 3.44 10.80 -19.76
N LEU A 120 2.13 11.05 -19.77
CA LEU A 120 1.11 10.00 -19.86
C LEU A 120 1.01 9.52 -21.29
N VAL A 121 1.33 8.25 -21.53
CA VAL A 121 1.06 7.60 -22.83
C VAL A 121 -0.41 7.21 -22.89
N VAL A 122 -1.14 7.79 -23.84
CA VAL A 122 -2.50 7.42 -24.23
C VAL A 122 -2.40 6.46 -25.42
N PRO A 123 -2.65 5.15 -25.23
CA PRO A 123 -2.49 4.15 -26.28
C PRO A 123 -3.46 4.38 -27.44
N ASN A 124 -3.06 3.98 -28.65
CA ASN A 124 -3.89 4.05 -29.84
C ASN A 124 -5.16 3.22 -29.76
N THR A 125 -5.20 2.23 -28.87
CA THR A 125 -6.35 1.37 -28.57
C THR A 125 -7.40 2.03 -27.66
N SER A 126 -7.13 3.23 -27.13
CA SER A 126 -8.05 3.93 -26.22
C SER A 126 -9.38 4.25 -26.89
N LEU A 127 -10.47 4.23 -26.12
CA LEU A 127 -11.78 4.66 -26.58
C LEU A 127 -11.89 6.19 -26.55
N SER A 128 -12.78 6.73 -27.38
CA SER A 128 -13.19 8.12 -27.25
C SER A 128 -13.84 8.37 -25.89
N GLY A 129 -13.49 9.48 -25.24
CA GLY A 129 -14.08 9.90 -23.97
C GLY A 129 -13.23 10.94 -23.22
N GLU A 130 -13.79 11.46 -22.14
CA GLU A 130 -13.08 12.34 -21.23
C GLU A 130 -12.11 11.52 -20.36
N TRP A 131 -10.88 12.03 -20.26
CA TRP A 131 -9.85 11.58 -19.33
C TRP A 131 -9.54 12.70 -18.35
N PHE A 132 -9.20 12.35 -17.12
CA PHE A 132 -8.93 13.33 -16.08
C PHE A 132 -7.92 12.82 -15.06
N ILE A 133 -7.29 13.76 -14.35
CA ILE A 133 -6.49 13.48 -13.17
C ILE A 133 -7.46 13.15 -12.02
N ALA A 134 -7.35 11.93 -11.52
CA ALA A 134 -8.23 11.39 -10.50
C ALA A 134 -7.69 11.62 -9.09
N ALA A 135 -6.36 11.65 -8.94
CA ALA A 135 -5.69 12.03 -7.70
C ALA A 135 -4.24 12.49 -7.95
N VAL A 136 -3.73 13.36 -7.08
CA VAL A 136 -2.32 13.77 -7.01
C VAL A 136 -1.88 13.70 -5.55
N VAL A 137 -0.68 13.19 -5.31
CA VAL A 137 -0.05 13.11 -3.98
C VAL A 137 1.38 13.62 -4.09
N ALA A 138 1.69 14.70 -3.38
CA ALA A 138 3.05 15.14 -3.12
C ALA A 138 3.49 14.63 -1.75
N THR A 139 4.73 14.18 -1.64
CA THR A 139 5.33 13.70 -0.39
C THR A 139 6.70 14.34 -0.22
N ASP A 140 6.98 14.90 0.94
CA ASP A 140 8.31 15.41 1.30
C ASP A 140 9.29 14.28 1.66
N LEU A 141 10.50 14.68 2.10
CA LEU A 141 11.57 13.77 2.51
C LEU A 141 11.22 12.97 3.77
N ASP A 142 10.40 13.53 4.66
CA ASP A 142 10.00 12.96 5.95
C ASP A 142 8.68 12.17 5.91
N GLY A 143 7.98 12.22 4.77
CA GLY A 143 6.78 11.45 4.50
C GLY A 143 5.47 12.20 4.71
N ASN A 144 5.46 13.50 5.01
CA ASN A 144 4.21 14.25 5.05
C ASN A 144 3.68 14.43 3.63
N GLU A 145 2.35 14.45 3.49
CA GLU A 145 1.69 14.42 2.19
C GLU A 145 0.63 15.50 2.06
N ASP A 146 0.61 16.11 0.87
CA ASP A 146 -0.51 16.88 0.37
C ASP A 146 -1.17 16.13 -0.80
N ARG A 147 -2.50 16.11 -0.78
CA ARG A 147 -3.30 15.16 -1.57
C ARG A 147 -4.54 15.84 -2.12
N PHE A 148 -4.69 15.77 -3.43
CA PHE A 148 -5.89 16.21 -4.15
C PHE A 148 -6.57 15.05 -4.85
N ASP A 149 -7.91 15.00 -4.85
CA ASP A 149 -8.69 13.93 -5.49
C ASP A 149 -10.04 14.41 -6.05
N GLN A 150 -10.91 13.49 -6.50
CA GLN A 150 -12.29 13.78 -6.95
C GLN A 150 -13.38 13.09 -6.10
N GLY A 151 -13.13 12.83 -4.81
CA GLY A 151 -14.09 12.20 -3.90
C GLY A 151 -14.49 10.75 -4.25
N ARG A 152 -13.70 10.07 -5.09
CA ARG A 152 -13.98 8.70 -5.62
C ARG A 152 -13.15 7.59 -4.97
N TYR A 153 -12.12 7.94 -4.22
CA TYR A 153 -11.11 7.00 -3.70
C TYR A 153 -11.17 6.83 -2.17
N ASN A 154 -12.36 6.95 -1.58
CA ASN A 154 -12.60 6.95 -0.13
C ASN A 154 -11.96 8.14 0.63
N PHE A 155 -11.55 9.19 -0.08
CA PHE A 155 -11.29 10.49 0.55
C PHE A 155 -12.63 11.24 0.63
N SER A 156 -12.97 11.74 1.81
CA SER A 156 -14.14 12.61 1.98
C SER A 156 -13.98 13.81 1.05
N HIS A 157 -15.08 14.23 0.38
CA HIS A 157 -15.06 15.50 -0.34
C HIS A 157 -14.63 16.58 0.66
N GLY A 158 -13.63 17.37 0.29
CA GLY A 158 -12.95 18.28 1.21
C GLY A 158 -12.31 19.43 0.43
N PRO A 159 -11.55 20.31 1.11
CA PRO A 159 -10.93 21.48 0.49
C PRO A 159 -9.91 21.14 -0.60
N HIS A 160 -9.37 19.91 -0.63
CA HIS A 160 -8.50 19.39 -1.69
C HIS A 160 -9.24 18.57 -2.77
N ASP A 161 -10.54 18.77 -2.93
CA ASP A 161 -11.27 18.24 -4.09
C ASP A 161 -10.90 19.04 -5.35
N LEU A 162 -10.33 18.37 -6.35
CA LEU A 162 -9.91 18.95 -7.63
C LEU A 162 -11.05 19.67 -8.36
N THR A 163 -12.31 19.33 -8.08
CA THR A 163 -13.48 20.02 -8.68
C THR A 163 -13.65 21.46 -8.17
N LEU A 164 -13.02 21.82 -7.05
CA LEU A 164 -13.01 23.17 -6.50
C LEU A 164 -12.00 24.11 -7.19
N PHE A 165 -11.13 23.56 -8.04
CA PHE A 165 -10.07 24.28 -8.74
C PHE A 165 -10.32 24.28 -10.26
N PRO A 166 -11.38 24.97 -10.75
CA PRO A 166 -11.75 24.93 -12.18
C PRO A 166 -10.67 25.51 -13.10
N ASP A 167 -9.79 26.37 -12.57
CA ASP A 167 -8.67 26.97 -13.30
C ASP A 167 -7.49 26.01 -13.49
N TRP A 168 -7.50 24.85 -12.81
CA TRP A 168 -6.50 23.80 -13.01
C TRP A 168 -6.97 22.88 -14.14
N PRO A 169 -6.30 22.88 -15.31
CA PRO A 169 -6.70 22.03 -16.42
C PRO A 169 -6.32 20.58 -16.08
N THR A 170 -7.27 19.87 -15.47
CA THR A 170 -7.10 18.48 -15.00
C THR A 170 -7.82 17.47 -15.89
N ARG A 171 -8.43 17.92 -17.00
CA ARG A 171 -9.24 17.11 -17.92
C ARG A 171 -8.82 17.31 -19.37
N PHE A 172 -8.95 16.26 -20.17
CA PHE A 172 -8.73 16.31 -21.62
C PHE A 172 -9.59 15.27 -22.37
N GLU A 173 -9.94 15.60 -23.62
CA GLU A 173 -10.69 14.72 -24.50
C GLU A 173 -9.76 13.76 -25.26
N VAL A 174 -10.03 12.46 -25.16
CA VAL A 174 -9.40 11.46 -26.04
C VAL A 174 -10.32 11.17 -27.21
N VAL A 175 -9.78 11.29 -28.42
CA VAL A 175 -10.42 10.85 -29.67
C VAL A 175 -9.75 9.56 -30.13
N GLY A 176 -10.31 8.46 -29.65
CA GLY A 176 -9.85 7.11 -29.92
C GLY A 176 -10.70 6.37 -30.94
N HIS A 177 -10.62 5.04 -30.92
CA HIS A 177 -11.54 4.22 -31.71
C HIS A 177 -12.93 4.25 -31.05
N GLY A 178 -13.98 4.51 -31.86
CA GLY A 178 -15.36 4.57 -31.36
C GLY A 178 -15.84 3.21 -30.86
N THR A 179 -16.56 3.21 -29.74
CA THR A 179 -17.18 2.09 -28.97
C THR A 179 -16.41 0.77 -28.89
N ALA A 180 -16.30 0.23 -27.66
CA ALA A 180 -15.76 -1.10 -27.37
C ALA A 180 -16.17 -2.13 -28.44
N PRO A 181 -15.24 -3.01 -28.89
CA PRO A 181 -15.53 -4.04 -29.88
C PRO A 181 -16.82 -4.73 -29.49
N THR A 182 -17.80 -4.56 -30.36
CA THR A 182 -19.11 -5.17 -30.25
C THR A 182 -18.92 -6.68 -30.18
N LYS A 183 -19.72 -7.30 -29.29
CA LYS A 183 -19.88 -8.74 -29.07
C LYS A 183 -19.28 -9.62 -30.17
N HIS A 184 -18.41 -10.54 -29.78
CA HIS A 184 -18.45 -11.99 -30.00
C HIS A 184 -17.01 -12.55 -29.89
N ALA A 185 -16.84 -13.75 -29.34
CA ALA A 185 -16.70 -14.93 -30.21
C ALA A 185 -16.11 -16.18 -29.52
N SER A 186 -15.28 -16.05 -28.49
CA SER A 186 -14.69 -17.22 -27.82
C SER A 186 -15.69 -17.89 -26.86
N ARG A 187 -16.14 -19.09 -27.20
CA ARG A 187 -17.05 -19.92 -26.39
C ARG A 187 -16.30 -21.15 -25.90
N LEU A 188 -16.64 -21.61 -24.70
CA LEU A 188 -16.19 -22.90 -24.20
C LEU A 188 -16.89 -23.97 -25.05
N THR A 189 -16.10 -24.81 -25.71
CA THR A 189 -16.60 -25.90 -26.56
C THR A 189 -16.34 -27.26 -25.94
N ASN A 190 -15.37 -27.37 -25.03
CA ASN A 190 -15.13 -28.56 -24.24
C ASN A 190 -14.55 -28.20 -22.87
N LEU A 191 -14.88 -29.00 -21.86
CA LEU A 191 -14.27 -28.96 -20.53
C LEU A 191 -14.22 -30.40 -19.99
N THR A 192 -13.07 -30.80 -19.48
CA THR A 192 -12.87 -32.12 -18.89
C THR A 192 -12.05 -32.01 -17.61
N PHE A 193 -12.32 -32.92 -16.67
CA PHE A 193 -11.51 -33.19 -15.51
C PHE A 193 -10.96 -34.62 -15.62
N SER A 194 -9.75 -34.86 -15.10
CA SER A 194 -9.16 -36.20 -15.02
C SER A 194 -9.99 -37.19 -14.19
N THR A 195 -10.81 -36.68 -13.28
CA THR A 195 -11.71 -37.48 -12.44
C THR A 195 -12.92 -36.67 -11.99
N ASP A 196 -14.02 -37.37 -11.69
CA ASP A 196 -15.23 -36.82 -11.06
C ASP A 196 -15.18 -36.91 -9.53
N SER A 197 -14.19 -37.61 -8.97
CA SER A 197 -14.03 -37.81 -7.54
C SER A 197 -12.57 -37.95 -7.12
N VAL A 198 -12.20 -37.29 -6.03
CA VAL A 198 -10.83 -37.24 -5.54
C VAL A 198 -10.81 -37.52 -4.04
N ASN A 199 -9.97 -38.46 -3.64
CA ASN A 199 -9.78 -38.86 -2.24
C ASN A 199 -8.41 -38.38 -1.76
N THR A 200 -8.41 -37.37 -0.89
CA THR A 200 -7.22 -36.76 -0.31
C THR A 200 -7.01 -37.11 1.17
N VAL A 201 -7.71 -38.12 1.70
CA VAL A 201 -7.62 -38.54 3.12
C VAL A 201 -6.18 -38.81 3.56
N HIS A 202 -5.35 -39.38 2.69
CA HIS A 202 -3.97 -39.73 3.03
C HIS A 202 -2.93 -38.79 2.43
N HIS A 203 -3.16 -38.25 1.23
CA HIS A 203 -2.23 -37.40 0.50
C HIS A 203 -3.00 -36.42 -0.39
N ALA A 204 -2.43 -35.23 -0.60
CA ALA A 204 -2.92 -34.28 -1.60
C ALA A 204 -2.94 -34.92 -3.00
N LYS A 205 -3.88 -34.49 -3.84
CA LYS A 205 -4.02 -35.01 -5.22
C LYS A 205 -4.32 -33.90 -6.20
N ALA A 206 -3.72 -34.01 -7.38
CA ALA A 206 -4.02 -33.14 -8.50
C ALA A 206 -5.26 -33.64 -9.27
N VAL A 207 -6.09 -32.70 -9.74
CA VAL A 207 -7.13 -32.91 -10.74
C VAL A 207 -6.74 -32.11 -11.97
N GLU A 208 -6.31 -32.82 -13.02
CA GLU A 208 -6.03 -32.21 -14.33
C GLU A 208 -7.31 -31.67 -14.96
N ILE A 209 -7.20 -30.50 -15.58
CA ILE A 209 -8.27 -29.74 -16.21
C ILE A 209 -7.86 -29.47 -17.66
N THR A 210 -8.73 -29.81 -18.61
CA THR A 210 -8.57 -29.41 -20.01
C THR A 210 -9.80 -28.68 -20.49
N ALA A 211 -9.60 -27.51 -21.11
CA ALA A 211 -10.65 -26.70 -21.71
C ALA A 211 -10.33 -26.40 -23.18
N THR A 212 -11.33 -26.47 -24.04
CA THR A 212 -11.21 -26.05 -25.45
C THR A 212 -12.11 -24.85 -25.68
N VAL A 213 -11.57 -23.82 -26.35
CA VAL A 213 -12.25 -22.55 -26.58
C VAL A 213 -12.26 -22.23 -28.07
N SER A 214 -13.42 -21.80 -28.59
CA SER A 214 -13.56 -21.40 -29.99
C SER A 214 -12.77 -20.13 -30.32
N ARG A 215 -12.43 -19.96 -31.59
CA ARG A 215 -11.77 -18.74 -32.10
C ARG A 215 -12.68 -17.50 -31.96
N PRO A 216 -12.11 -16.28 -31.89
CA PRO A 216 -10.68 -15.96 -31.81
C PRO A 216 -10.08 -16.42 -30.47
N GLU A 217 -8.78 -16.66 -30.45
CA GLU A 217 -8.12 -17.22 -29.28
C GLU A 217 -8.20 -16.25 -28.07
N PRO A 218 -8.55 -16.74 -26.87
CA PRO A 218 -8.62 -15.88 -25.69
C PRO A 218 -7.22 -15.51 -25.18
N VAL A 219 -7.13 -14.42 -24.43
CA VAL A 219 -5.87 -13.97 -23.78
C VAL A 219 -5.66 -14.67 -22.43
N ALA A 220 -6.72 -15.21 -21.83
CA ALA A 220 -6.63 -16.04 -20.64
C ALA A 220 -7.86 -16.94 -20.49
N VAL A 221 -7.63 -18.18 -20.07
CA VAL A 221 -8.66 -19.07 -19.52
C VAL A 221 -8.35 -19.31 -18.05
N ARG A 222 -9.31 -19.04 -17.17
CA ARG A 222 -9.19 -19.30 -15.74
C ARG A 222 -10.32 -20.21 -15.26
N VAL A 223 -9.98 -21.15 -14.40
CA VAL A 223 -10.95 -22.03 -13.73
C VAL A 223 -10.87 -21.73 -12.24
N GLY A 224 -11.96 -21.21 -11.69
CA GLY A 224 -12.16 -21.07 -10.25
C GLY A 224 -13.03 -22.20 -9.74
N PHE A 225 -13.01 -22.40 -8.42
CA PHE A 225 -13.87 -23.36 -7.76
C PHE A 225 -14.64 -22.65 -6.65
N SER A 226 -15.90 -23.07 -6.49
CA SER A 226 -16.75 -22.66 -5.39
C SER A 226 -17.22 -23.90 -4.64
N GLU A 227 -17.35 -23.77 -3.33
CA GLU A 227 -17.85 -24.81 -2.44
C GLU A 227 -19.32 -24.53 -2.10
N ARG A 228 -20.17 -25.56 -2.10
CA ARG A 228 -21.51 -25.51 -1.48
C ARG A 228 -21.96 -26.88 -0.99
N PRO A 229 -22.67 -26.96 0.16
CA PRO A 229 -22.78 -25.97 1.24
C PRO A 229 -21.62 -26.14 2.24
N SER A 230 -21.03 -25.06 2.76
CA SER A 230 -20.02 -25.20 3.82
C SER A 230 -19.95 -24.01 4.78
N PRO A 231 -19.84 -24.26 6.09
CA PRO A 231 -19.52 -23.26 7.10
C PRO A 231 -18.01 -22.92 7.19
N ARG A 232 -17.12 -23.67 6.49
CA ARG A 232 -15.66 -23.46 6.46
C ARG A 232 -15.20 -23.21 5.02
N ARG A 233 -14.64 -22.04 4.74
CA ARG A 233 -14.21 -21.68 3.38
C ARG A 233 -12.93 -22.43 3.01
N VAL A 234 -13.01 -23.49 2.20
CA VAL A 234 -11.82 -24.00 1.52
C VAL A 234 -11.51 -23.07 0.35
N TYR A 235 -10.41 -22.33 0.44
CA TYR A 235 -9.97 -21.46 -0.64
C TYR A 235 -9.07 -22.21 -1.61
N ILE A 236 -9.61 -22.53 -2.79
CA ILE A 236 -8.82 -23.03 -3.91
C ILE A 236 -8.59 -21.88 -4.88
N SER A 237 -7.33 -21.47 -5.00
CA SER A 237 -6.92 -20.41 -5.91
C SER A 237 -7.39 -20.68 -7.33
N PRO A 238 -7.98 -19.69 -8.03
CA PRO A 238 -8.33 -19.85 -9.43
C PRO A 238 -7.09 -20.11 -10.28
N ILE A 239 -7.11 -21.20 -11.03
CA ILE A 239 -5.99 -21.60 -11.88
C ILE A 239 -6.08 -20.89 -13.22
N ARG A 240 -4.96 -20.36 -13.67
CA ARG A 240 -4.79 -19.93 -15.06
C ARG A 240 -4.30 -21.12 -15.85
N LEU A 241 -5.09 -21.55 -16.83
CA LEU A 241 -4.68 -22.62 -17.73
C LEU A 241 -3.61 -22.10 -18.70
N GLU A 242 -2.74 -23.00 -19.13
CA GLU A 242 -1.68 -22.75 -20.11
C GLU A 242 -2.14 -23.17 -21.51
N PRO A 243 -1.83 -22.38 -22.55
CA PRO A 243 -2.21 -22.71 -23.91
C PRO A 243 -1.41 -23.93 -24.42
N GLN A 244 -2.12 -24.91 -24.97
CA GLN A 244 -1.55 -26.12 -25.57
C GLN A 244 -1.59 -26.11 -27.10
N GLY A 245 -2.09 -25.02 -27.70
CA GLY A 245 -2.31 -24.89 -29.14
C GLY A 245 -3.71 -25.32 -29.59
N HIS A 246 -4.09 -24.91 -30.81
CA HIS A 246 -5.38 -25.22 -31.42
C HIS A 246 -6.63 -24.87 -30.58
N GLY A 247 -6.53 -23.86 -29.70
CA GLY A 247 -7.61 -23.45 -28.80
C GLY A 247 -7.79 -24.33 -27.56
N THR A 248 -6.87 -25.26 -27.30
CA THR A 248 -6.83 -26.10 -26.10
C THR A 248 -5.98 -25.44 -25.01
N TRP A 249 -6.45 -25.55 -23.77
CA TRP A 249 -5.83 -25.00 -22.57
C TRP A 249 -5.84 -26.06 -21.48
N SER A 250 -4.75 -26.22 -20.73
CA SER A 250 -4.66 -27.20 -19.66
C SER A 250 -3.97 -26.68 -18.41
N GLY A 251 -4.16 -27.37 -17.30
CA GLY A 251 -3.54 -27.10 -16.01
C GLY A 251 -4.15 -28.00 -14.94
N ALA A 252 -3.55 -28.02 -13.75
CA ALA A 252 -3.99 -28.88 -12.66
C ALA A 252 -4.43 -28.05 -11.45
N VAL A 253 -5.44 -28.54 -10.72
CA VAL A 253 -5.73 -28.10 -9.35
C VAL A 253 -5.23 -29.14 -8.37
N THR A 254 -4.35 -28.74 -7.45
CA THR A 254 -4.01 -29.58 -6.29
C THR A 254 -5.06 -29.38 -5.20
N ILE A 255 -5.62 -30.48 -4.73
CA ILE A 255 -6.52 -30.50 -3.59
C ILE A 255 -5.74 -31.12 -2.44
N ASP A 256 -5.57 -30.33 -1.39
CA ASP A 256 -4.80 -30.74 -0.22
C ASP A 256 -5.58 -31.73 0.67
N ARG A 257 -4.89 -32.24 1.68
CA ARG A 257 -5.52 -33.01 2.76
C ARG A 257 -6.15 -32.05 3.77
N TRP A 258 -7.05 -32.56 4.61
CA TRP A 258 -7.69 -31.83 5.73
C TRP A 258 -8.69 -30.74 5.33
N VAL A 259 -9.01 -30.66 4.05
CA VAL A 259 -10.00 -29.73 3.48
C VAL A 259 -11.46 -30.17 3.68
N HIS A 260 -11.70 -31.12 4.61
CA HIS A 260 -12.97 -31.83 4.81
C HIS A 260 -13.57 -32.44 3.53
N SER A 261 -14.69 -33.15 3.65
CA SER A 261 -15.38 -33.70 2.47
C SER A 261 -16.41 -32.71 1.95
N PHE A 262 -16.35 -32.40 0.65
CA PHE A 262 -17.23 -31.42 -0.01
C PHE A 262 -17.35 -31.68 -1.51
N THR A 263 -18.13 -30.86 -2.22
CA THR A 263 -18.23 -30.92 -3.68
C THR A 263 -17.68 -29.63 -4.29
N LEU A 264 -16.64 -29.78 -5.12
CA LEU A 264 -16.11 -28.69 -5.92
C LEU A 264 -17.07 -28.35 -7.05
N ARG A 265 -17.42 -27.07 -7.19
CA ARG A 265 -18.21 -26.57 -8.31
C ARG A 265 -17.38 -25.58 -9.13
N PRO A 266 -16.92 -25.95 -10.33
CA PRO A 266 -16.08 -25.11 -11.16
C PRO A 266 -16.85 -23.92 -11.73
N ASN A 267 -16.14 -22.83 -11.97
CA ASN A 267 -16.58 -21.73 -12.81
C ASN A 267 -15.45 -21.36 -13.78
N VAL A 268 -15.80 -21.14 -15.04
CA VAL A 268 -14.81 -20.82 -16.08
C VAL A 268 -14.93 -19.35 -16.45
N ARG A 269 -13.80 -18.64 -16.47
CA ARG A 269 -13.71 -17.26 -16.96
C ARG A 269 -12.77 -17.23 -18.18
N ILE A 270 -13.32 -16.86 -19.32
CA ILE A 270 -12.58 -16.64 -20.57
C ILE A 270 -12.42 -15.13 -20.76
N THR A 271 -11.19 -14.65 -20.92
CA THR A 271 -10.87 -13.23 -21.14
C THR A 271 -10.41 -13.01 -22.57
N TYR A 272 -10.97 -12.02 -23.25
CA TYR A 272 -10.67 -11.68 -24.65
C TYR A 272 -10.47 -10.17 -24.83
N GLY A 273 -9.79 -9.77 -25.91
CA GLY A 273 -9.40 -8.39 -26.16
C GLY A 273 -8.04 -8.01 -25.55
N ALA A 274 -7.39 -7.00 -26.14
CA ALA A 274 -6.12 -6.46 -25.65
C ALA A 274 -6.35 -5.39 -24.56
N ASP A 275 -5.44 -5.35 -23.58
CA ASP A 275 -5.27 -4.28 -22.58
C ASP A 275 -6.55 -3.67 -22.00
N SER A 276 -6.81 -2.40 -22.32
CA SER A 276 -7.91 -1.58 -21.79
C SER A 276 -9.30 -1.95 -22.33
N VAL A 277 -9.37 -2.97 -23.19
CA VAL A 277 -10.60 -3.40 -23.90
C VAL A 277 -10.99 -4.84 -23.54
N ARG A 278 -10.49 -5.36 -22.41
CA ARG A 278 -10.72 -6.75 -21.98
C ARG A 278 -12.20 -7.00 -21.67
N GLY A 279 -12.84 -7.79 -22.53
CA GLY A 279 -14.11 -8.45 -22.25
C GLY A 279 -13.90 -9.79 -21.56
N HIS A 280 -14.95 -10.31 -20.93
CA HIS A 280 -14.91 -11.65 -20.36
C HIS A 280 -16.24 -12.38 -20.47
N ARG A 281 -16.17 -13.70 -20.68
CA ARG A 281 -17.30 -14.63 -20.63
C ARG A 281 -17.14 -15.52 -19.40
N LYS A 282 -18.18 -15.59 -18.58
CA LYS A 282 -18.23 -16.45 -17.39
C LYS A 282 -19.19 -17.59 -17.63
N TYR A 283 -18.83 -18.77 -17.15
CA TYR A 283 -19.70 -19.93 -17.02
C TYR A 283 -19.71 -20.29 -15.54
N SER A 284 -20.88 -20.19 -14.92
CA SER A 284 -21.10 -20.78 -13.59
C SER A 284 -21.16 -22.30 -13.69
N SER A 285 -21.08 -23.00 -12.56
CA SER A 285 -21.26 -24.46 -12.52
C SER A 285 -22.62 -24.89 -13.10
N ALA A 286 -23.68 -24.11 -12.87
CA ALA A 286 -24.99 -24.35 -13.46
C ALA A 286 -25.02 -24.13 -14.99
N ASP A 287 -24.24 -23.19 -15.52
CA ASP A 287 -24.11 -23.00 -16.97
C ASP A 287 -23.36 -24.17 -17.62
N LEU A 288 -22.33 -24.68 -16.95
CA LEU A 288 -21.57 -25.85 -17.40
C LEU A 288 -22.46 -27.10 -17.47
N ASP A 289 -23.25 -27.32 -16.43
CA ASP A 289 -24.22 -28.41 -16.33
C ASP A 289 -25.24 -28.39 -17.49
N LYS A 290 -25.84 -27.22 -17.74
CA LYS A 290 -26.77 -27.00 -18.87
C LYS A 290 -26.13 -27.22 -20.24
N LEU A 291 -24.81 -27.04 -20.35
CA LEU A 291 -24.05 -27.26 -21.57
C LEU A 291 -23.55 -28.71 -21.70
N GLY A 292 -23.83 -29.58 -20.72
CA GLY A 292 -23.38 -30.98 -20.70
C GLY A 292 -21.90 -31.14 -20.35
N PHE A 293 -21.26 -30.11 -19.78
CA PHE A 293 -19.89 -30.18 -19.30
C PHE A 293 -19.84 -30.61 -17.82
N PRO A 294 -18.72 -31.21 -17.36
CA PRO A 294 -18.52 -31.51 -15.94
C PRO A 294 -18.74 -30.28 -15.06
N SER A 295 -19.70 -30.39 -14.14
CA SER A 295 -20.18 -29.29 -13.29
C SER A 295 -19.89 -29.52 -11.80
N SER A 296 -19.25 -30.64 -11.45
CA SER A 296 -18.83 -30.98 -10.09
C SER A 296 -17.69 -32.00 -10.03
N VAL A 297 -16.89 -31.92 -8.97
CA VAL A 297 -15.93 -32.97 -8.56
C VAL A 297 -16.15 -33.26 -7.06
N ALA A 298 -16.40 -34.52 -6.70
CA ALA A 298 -16.59 -34.93 -5.32
C ALA A 298 -15.25 -35.05 -4.59
N VAL A 299 -15.08 -34.36 -3.46
CA VAL A 299 -13.86 -34.41 -2.64
C VAL A 299 -14.13 -35.19 -1.36
N LYS A 300 -13.37 -36.26 -1.16
CA LYS A 300 -13.31 -36.98 0.12
C LYS A 300 -12.00 -36.63 0.82
N SER A 301 -12.08 -35.93 1.94
CA SER A 301 -10.92 -35.58 2.77
C SER A 301 -11.22 -35.77 4.26
N GLY A 302 -10.15 -35.85 5.05
CA GLY A 302 -10.22 -35.89 6.52
C GLY A 302 -10.57 -34.54 7.13
N VAL A 303 -10.84 -34.53 8.44
CA VAL A 303 -11.09 -33.32 9.23
C VAL A 303 -10.10 -33.32 10.39
N ASP A 304 -9.45 -32.19 10.61
CA ASP A 304 -8.68 -31.92 11.82
C ASP A 304 -9.61 -31.43 12.94
N HIS A 305 -9.37 -31.91 14.17
CA HIS A 305 -10.05 -31.60 15.42
C HIS A 305 -9.23 -30.84 16.48
N HIS A 306 -7.94 -30.66 16.28
CA HIS A 306 -7.03 -29.96 17.19
C HIS A 306 -6.70 -28.56 16.65
N LYS A 307 -5.94 -27.78 17.41
CA LYS A 307 -5.37 -26.51 16.98
C LYS A 307 -3.89 -26.57 17.35
N PRO A 308 -3.01 -25.82 16.68
CA PRO A 308 -1.64 -25.68 17.14
C PRO A 308 -1.58 -25.22 18.59
N VAL A 309 -0.68 -25.81 19.37
CA VAL A 309 -0.41 -25.42 20.76
C VAL A 309 1.03 -24.95 20.84
N LEU A 310 1.23 -23.68 21.17
CA LEU A 310 2.56 -23.10 21.40
C LEU A 310 3.22 -23.76 22.63
N THR A 311 4.39 -24.36 22.42
CA THR A 311 5.18 -25.05 23.45
C THR A 311 6.48 -24.35 23.77
N ASP A 312 7.04 -23.58 22.83
CA ASP A 312 8.26 -22.78 23.07
C ASP A 312 8.25 -21.50 22.24
N PHE A 313 8.91 -20.45 22.73
CA PHE A 313 9.01 -19.17 22.05
C PHE A 313 10.26 -18.39 22.46
N SER A 314 10.95 -17.80 21.48
CA SER A 314 12.14 -16.98 21.71
C SER A 314 12.27 -15.81 20.74
N ILE A 315 12.93 -14.75 21.22
CA ILE A 315 13.31 -13.55 20.47
C ILE A 315 14.82 -13.38 20.65
N THR A 316 15.60 -13.33 19.57
CA THR A 316 17.06 -13.21 19.63
C THR A 316 17.59 -12.25 18.55
N PRO A 317 18.29 -11.16 18.94
CA PRO A 317 18.43 -10.66 20.30
C PRO A 317 17.10 -10.07 20.84
N ASP A 318 16.94 -10.00 22.15
CA ASP A 318 15.79 -9.38 22.84
C ASP A 318 15.92 -7.85 23.00
N SER A 319 17.06 -7.32 22.56
CA SER A 319 17.38 -5.90 22.51
C SER A 319 18.22 -5.58 21.28
N VAL A 320 17.89 -4.48 20.60
CA VAL A 320 18.59 -4.02 19.40
C VAL A 320 18.87 -2.53 19.45
N ASP A 321 20.01 -2.15 18.88
CA ASP A 321 20.43 -0.76 18.69
C ASP A 321 20.50 -0.45 17.19
N THR A 322 19.54 0.35 16.71
CA THR A 322 19.41 0.78 15.31
C THR A 322 19.94 2.20 15.08
N THR A 323 20.74 2.75 15.99
CA THR A 323 21.30 4.11 15.89
C THR A 323 22.16 4.27 14.64
N SER A 324 22.97 3.26 14.30
CA SER A 324 23.97 3.32 13.21
C SER A 324 23.60 2.50 11.97
N SER A 325 22.84 1.40 12.13
CA SER A 325 22.42 0.50 11.06
C SER A 325 21.11 -0.22 11.41
N PRO A 326 20.33 -0.69 10.43
CA PRO A 326 19.24 -1.63 10.71
C PRO A 326 19.75 -2.87 11.44
N GLN A 327 18.94 -3.44 12.32
CA GLN A 327 19.25 -4.66 13.07
C GLN A 327 18.31 -5.79 12.68
N GLN A 328 18.79 -7.03 12.79
CA GLN A 328 17.95 -8.21 12.56
C GLN A 328 17.62 -8.89 13.89
N VAL A 329 16.36 -9.28 14.03
CA VAL A 329 15.83 -10.03 15.17
C VAL A 329 15.25 -11.32 14.64
N THR A 330 15.71 -12.44 15.17
CA THR A 330 15.14 -13.77 14.86
C THR A 330 14.10 -14.10 15.91
N ILE A 331 12.92 -14.49 15.44
CA ILE A 331 11.81 -14.94 16.27
C ILE A 331 11.55 -16.39 15.92
N THR A 332 11.52 -17.24 16.94
CA THR A 332 11.29 -18.67 16.79
C THR A 332 10.17 -19.12 17.71
N ALA A 333 9.17 -19.79 17.14
CA ALA A 333 8.05 -20.38 17.85
C ALA A 333 8.03 -21.89 17.58
N THR A 334 7.88 -22.70 18.62
CA THR A 334 7.58 -24.13 18.47
C THR A 334 6.13 -24.35 18.85
N ALA A 335 5.34 -24.88 17.92
CA ALA A 335 3.94 -25.20 18.17
C ALA A 335 3.60 -26.57 17.61
N ARG A 336 2.89 -27.35 18.42
CA ARG A 336 2.53 -28.73 18.10
C ARG A 336 1.05 -28.83 17.73
N ASP A 337 0.79 -29.45 16.59
CA ASP A 337 -0.54 -29.93 16.22
C ASP A 337 -0.45 -31.44 15.92
N THR A 338 -1.32 -32.23 16.55
CA THR A 338 -1.23 -33.70 16.50
C THR A 338 -1.82 -34.34 15.26
N GLU A 339 -2.51 -33.58 14.41
CA GLU A 339 -3.21 -34.10 13.23
C GLU A 339 -2.67 -33.45 11.95
N SER A 340 -3.09 -32.22 11.63
CA SER A 340 -2.69 -31.57 10.39
C SER A 340 -1.33 -30.89 10.46
N GLY A 341 -0.76 -30.76 11.66
CA GLY A 341 0.58 -30.21 11.87
C GLY A 341 0.63 -28.70 11.70
N LEU A 342 1.67 -28.06 12.22
CA LEU A 342 1.91 -26.64 11.98
C LEU A 342 2.21 -26.41 10.48
N SER A 343 1.56 -25.44 9.85
CA SER A 343 1.69 -25.23 8.40
C SER A 343 2.07 -23.80 8.02
N TRP A 344 1.62 -22.81 8.78
CA TRP A 344 1.90 -21.41 8.49
C TRP A 344 1.86 -20.59 9.77
N GLY A 345 2.37 -19.37 9.68
CA GLY A 345 2.19 -18.39 10.73
C GLY A 345 2.74 -17.03 10.32
N TYR A 346 2.34 -16.02 11.08
CA TYR A 346 2.82 -14.66 10.95
C TYR A 346 3.25 -14.15 12.32
N VAL A 347 4.31 -13.33 12.33
CA VAL A 347 4.72 -12.57 13.50
C VAL A 347 4.54 -11.09 13.26
N TYR A 348 4.09 -10.41 14.31
CA TYR A 348 3.86 -8.98 14.35
C TYR A 348 4.73 -8.38 15.44
N VAL A 349 5.60 -7.43 15.08
CA VAL A 349 6.45 -6.68 16.01
C VAL A 349 6.12 -5.20 15.87
N ALA A 350 5.75 -4.52 16.97
CA ALA A 350 5.29 -3.13 16.92
C ALA A 350 5.59 -2.33 18.21
N PRO A 351 5.89 -1.01 18.13
CA PRO A 351 6.23 -0.17 19.28
C PRO A 351 5.11 0.10 20.32
N HIS A 352 3.84 -0.27 20.09
CA HIS A 352 2.75 -0.17 21.08
C HIS A 352 1.49 -0.97 20.64
N PRO A 353 0.65 -1.50 21.56
CA PRO A 353 -0.57 -2.25 21.22
C PRO A 353 -1.76 -1.40 20.71
N ASP A 354 -1.77 -0.08 20.91
CA ASP A 354 -2.90 0.81 20.56
C ASP A 354 -2.88 1.36 19.12
N ALA A 355 -2.02 0.82 18.26
CA ALA A 355 -1.87 1.33 16.92
C ALA A 355 -2.90 0.68 15.97
N ALA A 356 -4.17 1.08 16.15
CA ALA A 356 -5.19 0.94 15.09
C ALA A 356 -4.78 1.69 13.81
N ASP A 357 -3.84 2.61 13.93
CA ASP A 357 -3.12 3.24 12.83
C ASP A 357 -1.71 2.66 12.76
N HIS A 358 -1.45 1.83 11.75
CA HIS A 358 -0.13 1.28 11.41
C HIS A 358 1.02 2.27 11.69
N PRO A 359 1.73 2.17 12.83
CA PRO A 359 2.79 3.09 13.16
C PRO A 359 4.01 2.74 12.30
N VAL A 360 4.81 3.75 11.96
CA VAL A 360 6.10 3.54 11.31
C VAL A 360 6.93 2.55 12.15
N GLY A 361 7.32 1.42 11.55
CA GLY A 361 8.09 0.35 12.21
C GLY A 361 7.31 -0.93 12.52
N GLN A 362 5.97 -0.96 12.36
CA GLN A 362 5.25 -2.23 12.44
C GLN A 362 5.74 -3.18 11.35
N THR A 363 6.23 -4.35 11.76
CA THR A 363 6.67 -5.39 10.82
C THR A 363 5.78 -6.62 10.98
N GLU A 364 5.12 -6.98 9.88
CA GLU A 364 4.50 -8.29 9.69
C GLU A 364 5.47 -9.14 8.88
N GLN A 365 5.80 -10.32 9.38
CA GLN A 365 6.68 -11.26 8.69
C GLN A 365 6.09 -12.66 8.72
N ALA A 366 5.99 -13.29 7.55
CA ALA A 366 5.61 -14.68 7.45
C ALA A 366 6.72 -15.56 8.04
N PHE A 367 6.32 -16.55 8.85
CA PHE A 367 7.21 -17.59 9.33
C PHE A 367 7.58 -18.57 8.20
N SER A 368 8.84 -19.01 8.21
CA SER A 368 9.23 -20.26 7.57
C SER A 368 8.95 -21.39 8.56
N VAL A 369 8.15 -22.37 8.16
CA VAL A 369 7.75 -23.50 9.00
C VAL A 369 8.52 -24.76 8.58
N ASP A 370 9.20 -25.39 9.53
CA ASP A 370 9.87 -26.69 9.38
C ASP A 370 9.43 -27.61 10.53
N GLY A 371 8.56 -28.56 10.21
CA GLY A 371 7.89 -29.40 11.21
C GLY A 371 7.09 -28.57 12.23
N ASP A 372 7.37 -28.77 13.51
CA ASP A 372 6.72 -28.04 14.61
C ASP A 372 7.38 -26.66 14.89
N THR A 373 8.42 -26.28 14.15
CA THR A 373 9.17 -25.04 14.37
C THR A 373 8.88 -24.00 13.30
N ALA A 374 8.46 -22.81 13.72
CA ALA A 374 8.27 -21.63 12.88
C ALA A 374 9.36 -20.59 13.20
N SER A 375 10.07 -20.11 12.18
CA SER A 375 11.15 -19.11 12.34
C SER A 375 11.04 -17.97 11.33
N ALA A 376 11.24 -16.75 11.81
CA ALA A 376 11.20 -15.53 11.02
C ALA A 376 12.33 -14.59 11.43
N THR A 377 12.96 -13.94 10.45
CA THR A 377 13.89 -12.85 10.68
C THR A 377 13.22 -11.53 10.37
N VAL A 378 13.05 -10.70 11.39
CA VAL A 378 12.48 -9.36 11.31
C VAL A 378 13.62 -8.36 11.23
N THR A 379 13.57 -7.45 10.26
CA THR A 379 14.54 -6.34 10.16
C THR A 379 13.96 -5.10 10.83
N ILE A 380 14.58 -4.64 11.90
CA ILE A 380 14.28 -3.37 12.56
C ILE A 380 15.14 -2.29 11.89
N ALA A 381 14.50 -1.38 11.15
CA ALA A 381 15.19 -0.32 10.44
C ALA A 381 15.81 0.72 11.38
N ARG A 382 16.70 1.57 10.85
CA ARG A 382 17.10 2.81 11.55
C ARG A 382 15.93 3.79 11.59
N CYS A 383 16.05 4.81 12.43
CA CYS A 383 15.10 5.92 12.54
C CYS A 383 13.68 5.39 12.86
N VAL A 384 13.57 4.44 13.79
CA VAL A 384 12.31 3.88 14.29
C VAL A 384 12.06 4.33 15.74
N LEU A 385 10.86 4.15 16.27
CA LEU A 385 10.55 4.52 17.65
C LEU A 385 11.40 3.71 18.64
N SER A 386 12.18 4.40 19.47
CA SER A 386 12.86 3.79 20.62
C SER A 386 11.84 3.38 21.68
N GLY A 387 12.10 2.27 22.36
CA GLY A 387 11.27 1.78 23.46
C GLY A 387 11.00 0.27 23.38
N THR A 388 10.01 -0.17 24.15
CA THR A 388 9.60 -1.57 24.23
C THR A 388 8.56 -1.87 23.17
N TRP A 389 8.89 -2.78 22.26
CA TRP A 389 8.03 -3.22 21.18
C TRP A 389 7.35 -4.53 21.56
N ASN A 390 6.05 -4.60 21.33
CA ASN A 390 5.22 -5.77 21.55
C ASN A 390 5.38 -6.77 20.41
N VAL A 391 5.48 -8.04 20.77
CA VAL A 391 5.46 -9.17 19.84
C VAL A 391 4.16 -9.94 20.00
N SER A 392 3.54 -10.26 18.89
CA SER A 392 2.39 -11.17 18.81
C SER A 392 2.49 -12.04 17.56
N MET A 393 1.75 -13.13 17.52
CA MET A 393 1.79 -14.04 16.38
C MET A 393 0.45 -14.70 16.13
N GLU A 394 0.30 -15.18 14.91
CA GLU A 394 -0.72 -16.13 14.51
C GLU A 394 -0.02 -17.39 13.99
N LEU A 395 -0.49 -18.55 14.45
CA LEU A 395 0.01 -19.85 14.03
C LEU A 395 -1.17 -20.70 13.58
N GLY A 396 -1.06 -21.29 12.40
CA GLY A 396 -2.12 -22.08 11.80
C GLY A 396 -1.64 -23.42 11.25
N ASP A 397 -2.59 -24.36 11.24
CA ASP A 397 -2.39 -25.71 10.76
C ASP A 397 -2.79 -25.85 9.27
N ALA A 398 -2.54 -27.04 8.71
CA ALA A 398 -2.89 -27.33 7.30
C ALA A 398 -4.41 -27.51 7.07
N ALA A 399 -5.20 -27.63 8.13
CA ALA A 399 -6.66 -27.65 8.07
C ALA A 399 -7.29 -26.24 8.17
N GLY A 400 -6.46 -25.19 8.29
CA GLY A 400 -6.87 -23.80 8.41
C GLY A 400 -7.43 -23.43 9.79
N ARG A 401 -7.08 -24.17 10.85
CA ARG A 401 -7.36 -23.75 12.22
C ARG A 401 -6.15 -23.05 12.79
N GLU A 402 -6.41 -21.99 13.56
CA GLU A 402 -5.36 -21.10 14.04
C GLU A 402 -5.50 -20.75 15.52
N ILE A 403 -4.39 -20.29 16.07
CA ILE A 403 -4.29 -19.61 17.36
C ILE A 403 -3.66 -18.24 17.18
N GLY A 404 -4.27 -17.22 17.78
CA GLY A 404 -3.64 -15.92 18.02
C GLY A 404 -2.99 -15.92 19.40
N VAL A 405 -1.72 -15.51 19.47
CA VAL A 405 -0.98 -15.36 20.73
C VAL A 405 -0.46 -13.94 20.84
N HIS A 406 -1.07 -13.15 21.72
CA HIS A 406 -0.71 -11.77 21.97
C HIS A 406 0.38 -11.64 23.05
N THR A 407 1.05 -10.49 23.11
CA THR A 407 2.14 -10.17 24.05
C THR A 407 1.85 -10.61 25.49
N LYS A 408 0.69 -10.21 26.05
CA LYS A 408 0.30 -10.58 27.42
C LYS A 408 0.12 -12.09 27.61
N GLN A 409 -0.28 -12.83 26.57
CA GLN A 409 -0.44 -14.29 26.64
C GLN A 409 0.92 -15.00 26.57
N LEU A 410 1.89 -14.46 25.84
CA LEU A 410 3.28 -14.94 25.85
C LEU A 410 3.88 -14.77 27.25
N GLU A 411 3.78 -13.57 27.81
CA GLU A 411 4.29 -13.24 29.14
C GLU A 411 3.64 -14.11 30.24
N ALA A 412 2.32 -14.32 30.16
CA ALA A 412 1.60 -15.19 31.11
C ALA A 412 2.06 -16.66 31.03
N LYS A 413 2.64 -17.08 29.92
CA LYS A 413 3.23 -18.41 29.72
C LYS A 413 4.73 -18.44 30.05
N GLY A 414 5.32 -17.33 30.48
CA GLY A 414 6.75 -17.21 30.80
C GLY A 414 7.65 -17.01 29.58
N PHE A 415 7.08 -16.73 28.41
CA PHE A 415 7.83 -16.44 27.19
C PHE A 415 8.11 -14.94 27.05
N PRO A 416 9.19 -14.53 26.34
CA PRO A 416 9.45 -13.11 26.07
C PRO A 416 8.34 -12.54 25.17
N GLY A 417 7.59 -11.55 25.66
CA GLY A 417 6.54 -10.89 24.88
C GLY A 417 6.99 -9.63 24.14
N THR A 418 8.20 -9.14 24.43
CA THR A 418 8.65 -7.81 24.03
C THR A 418 10.08 -7.80 23.51
N LEU A 419 10.39 -6.85 22.63
CA LEU A 419 11.71 -6.52 22.11
C LEU A 419 12.08 -5.09 22.54
N THR A 420 13.28 -4.86 23.05
CA THR A 420 13.76 -3.50 23.36
C THR A 420 14.48 -2.90 22.16
N VAL A 421 14.07 -1.71 21.72
CA VAL A 421 14.68 -1.01 20.58
C VAL A 421 15.26 0.31 21.02
N SER A 422 16.54 0.53 20.73
CA SER A 422 17.22 1.82 20.84
C SER A 422 17.46 2.38 19.44
N SER A 423 16.98 3.60 19.19
CA SER A 423 17.24 4.36 17.97
C SER A 423 17.64 5.78 18.34
N ASP A 424 18.72 6.27 17.76
CA ASP A 424 19.13 7.68 17.84
C ASP A 424 19.42 8.17 16.43
N PRO A 425 18.71 9.22 15.99
CA PRO A 425 17.56 9.85 16.62
C PRO A 425 16.32 8.97 16.57
N PRO A 426 15.33 9.25 17.43
CA PRO A 426 14.08 8.50 17.44
C PRO A 426 13.35 8.68 16.10
N GLY A 427 12.68 7.62 15.65
CA GLY A 427 11.81 7.68 14.47
C GLY A 427 10.61 8.60 14.64
N TYR A 428 10.01 8.99 13.52
CA TYR A 428 8.83 9.86 13.45
C TYR A 428 7.66 9.30 14.30
N ARG A 429 7.18 10.11 15.25
CA ARG A 429 5.86 9.89 15.85
C ARG A 429 4.84 10.53 14.92
N ARG A 430 3.83 9.78 14.47
CA ARG A 430 2.67 10.39 13.80
C ARG A 430 2.16 11.54 14.67
N GLY A 431 1.92 12.71 14.09
CA GLY A 431 1.42 13.85 14.83
C GLY A 431 0.09 13.58 15.54
N PRO A 432 -0.30 14.43 16.49
CA PRO A 432 -1.58 14.31 17.20
C PRO A 432 -2.74 14.38 16.19
N TYR A 433 -3.89 13.80 16.51
CA TYR A 433 -5.10 13.96 15.68
C TYR A 433 -6.28 14.41 16.54
N ILE A 434 -7.31 14.95 15.89
CA ILE A 434 -8.57 15.31 16.54
C ILE A 434 -9.31 14.01 16.87
N LYS A 435 -9.32 13.64 18.15
CA LYS A 435 -9.98 12.44 18.66
C LYS A 435 -11.51 12.58 18.67
N GLY A 436 -12.01 13.81 18.79
CA GLY A 436 -13.43 14.09 18.75
C GLY A 436 -13.72 15.58 18.62
N ALA A 437 -14.92 15.89 18.14
CA ALA A 437 -15.41 17.27 18.02
C ALA A 437 -16.87 17.35 18.50
N THR A 438 -17.20 18.39 19.25
CA THR A 438 -18.57 18.67 19.72
C THR A 438 -19.01 20.05 19.27
N LYS A 439 -20.24 20.15 18.74
CA LYS A 439 -20.84 21.40 18.25
C LYS A 439 -21.92 21.88 19.22
N SER A 440 -21.92 23.15 19.60
CA SER A 440 -23.01 23.83 20.30
C SER A 440 -23.57 24.96 19.45
N VAL A 441 -24.76 24.78 18.89
CA VAL A 441 -25.45 25.83 18.11
C VAL A 441 -25.87 27.00 19.00
N ALA A 442 -26.27 26.72 20.25
CA ALA A 442 -26.68 27.74 21.20
C ALA A 442 -25.52 28.68 21.60
N ASP A 443 -24.32 28.13 21.75
CA ASP A 443 -23.12 28.88 22.14
C ASP A 443 -22.32 29.36 20.93
N HIS A 444 -22.71 28.98 19.71
CA HIS A 444 -21.98 29.22 18.47
C HIS A 444 -20.54 28.67 18.52
N THR A 445 -20.33 27.49 19.11
CA THR A 445 -18.99 26.92 19.31
C THR A 445 -18.80 25.54 18.70
N ILE A 446 -17.56 25.26 18.28
CA ILE A 446 -17.06 23.92 17.99
C ILE A 446 -15.87 23.66 18.90
N THR A 447 -15.95 22.62 19.73
CA THR A 447 -14.86 22.19 20.61
C THR A 447 -14.21 20.92 20.06
N LEU A 448 -12.91 21.00 19.81
CA LEU A 448 -12.04 19.92 19.37
C LEU A 448 -11.35 19.30 20.58
N THR A 449 -11.29 17.97 20.62
CA THR A 449 -10.52 17.20 21.60
C THR A 449 -9.41 16.45 20.88
N PHE A 450 -8.17 16.63 21.32
CA PHE A 450 -7.02 16.01 20.69
C PHE A 450 -6.64 14.70 21.38
N GLN A 451 -6.05 13.77 20.62
CA GLN A 451 -5.53 12.51 21.16
C GLN A 451 -4.34 12.75 22.11
N ARG A 452 -3.57 13.80 21.87
CA ARG A 452 -2.47 14.29 22.72
C ARG A 452 -2.56 15.82 22.83
N PRO A 453 -2.03 16.43 23.90
CA PRO A 453 -1.99 17.88 24.04
C PRO A 453 -1.26 18.56 22.88
N VAL A 454 -1.73 19.74 22.47
CA VAL A 454 -1.23 20.50 21.32
C VAL A 454 -0.87 21.96 21.65
N LYS A 455 -0.07 22.59 20.80
CA LYS A 455 0.27 24.02 20.80
C LYS A 455 0.10 24.62 19.40
N GLY A 456 0.17 25.94 19.29
CA GLY A 456 0.16 26.67 18.02
C GLY A 456 -1.22 26.89 17.40
N ALA A 457 -2.33 26.68 18.13
CA ALA A 457 -3.67 26.83 17.56
C ALA A 457 -4.04 28.31 17.28
N THR A 458 -4.52 28.58 16.07
CA THR A 458 -4.95 29.92 15.61
C THR A 458 -6.25 29.83 14.81
N LEU A 459 -6.83 30.99 14.46
CA LEU A 459 -8.00 31.03 13.56
C LEU A 459 -7.65 30.68 12.11
N ASP A 460 -6.39 30.88 11.71
CA ASP A 460 -5.93 30.67 10.34
C ASP A 460 -5.55 29.21 10.07
N ASN A 461 -5.19 28.46 11.11
CA ASN A 461 -4.80 27.05 11.00
C ASN A 461 -5.84 26.05 11.48
N LEU A 462 -7.02 26.50 11.90
CA LEU A 462 -8.17 25.66 12.22
C LEU A 462 -9.39 26.11 11.40
N LEU A 463 -9.33 25.85 10.09
CA LEU A 463 -10.36 26.29 9.16
C LEU A 463 -11.62 25.44 9.31
N VAL A 464 -12.79 26.10 9.33
CA VAL A 464 -14.09 25.44 9.46
C VAL A 464 -14.83 25.54 8.14
N TYR A 465 -15.35 24.43 7.64
CA TYR A 465 -16.14 24.37 6.41
C TYR A 465 -17.53 23.84 6.69
N ARG A 466 -18.54 24.29 5.93
CA ARG A 466 -19.81 23.58 5.89
C ARG A 466 -19.62 22.28 5.12
N ALA A 467 -20.18 21.18 5.62
CA ALA A 467 -20.12 19.92 4.92
C ALA A 467 -20.68 20.05 3.50
N ASN A 468 -19.97 19.49 2.52
CA ASN A 468 -20.25 19.56 1.09
C ASN A 468 -20.12 20.97 0.47
N HIS A 469 -19.54 21.94 1.19
CA HIS A 469 -19.26 23.30 0.71
C HIS A 469 -17.85 23.73 1.15
N PHE A 470 -16.85 23.35 0.36
CA PHE A 470 -15.43 23.49 0.74
C PHE A 470 -14.67 24.60 -0.01
N ALA A 471 -15.35 25.35 -0.88
CA ALA A 471 -14.72 26.41 -1.67
C ALA A 471 -14.20 27.58 -0.81
N GLN A 472 -14.83 27.83 0.35
CA GLN A 472 -14.46 28.88 1.28
C GLN A 472 -14.78 28.43 2.73
N PRO A 473 -13.89 28.70 3.69
CA PRO A 473 -14.19 28.45 5.09
C PRO A 473 -15.27 29.41 5.61
N VAL A 474 -16.01 28.98 6.63
CA VAL A 474 -16.90 29.87 7.38
C VAL A 474 -16.10 30.71 8.38
N PRO A 475 -16.48 31.97 8.62
CA PRO A 475 -15.73 32.82 9.55
C PRO A 475 -15.74 32.26 10.98
N THR A 476 -14.57 32.21 11.58
CA THR A 476 -14.33 32.01 13.02
C THR A 476 -13.89 33.33 13.64
N THR A 477 -14.33 33.64 14.86
CA THR A 477 -14.09 34.96 15.48
C THR A 477 -13.30 34.92 16.78
N ALA A 478 -13.23 33.76 17.43
CA ALA A 478 -12.46 33.59 18.65
C ALA A 478 -12.01 32.13 18.81
N ILE A 479 -10.94 31.96 19.57
CA ILE A 479 -10.33 30.67 19.90
C ILE A 479 -9.99 30.64 21.40
N GLU A 480 -10.28 29.52 22.05
CA GLU A 480 -9.94 29.26 23.44
C GLU A 480 -9.32 27.88 23.59
N CYS A 481 -8.18 27.79 24.29
CA CYS A 481 -7.46 26.55 24.52
C CYS A 481 -7.51 26.15 26.00
N ARG A 482 -7.71 24.86 26.28
CA ARG A 482 -7.78 24.33 27.64
C ARG A 482 -7.01 23.03 27.83
N ASP A 483 -6.42 22.88 29.01
CA ASP A 483 -5.96 21.60 29.55
C ASP A 483 -6.92 21.14 30.66
N GLY A 484 -7.74 20.13 30.36
CA GLY A 484 -8.86 19.76 31.21
C GLY A 484 -9.81 20.94 31.46
N THR A 485 -9.86 21.44 32.69
CA THR A 485 -10.70 22.59 33.09
C THR A 485 -9.97 23.92 33.08
N THR A 486 -8.66 23.93 32.84
CA THR A 486 -7.81 25.12 32.97
C THR A 486 -7.61 25.77 31.60
N THR A 487 -7.84 27.08 31.48
CA THR A 487 -7.53 27.84 30.27
C THR A 487 -6.01 28.03 30.15
N VAL A 488 -5.46 27.73 28.98
CA VAL A 488 -4.03 27.87 28.65
C VAL A 488 -3.86 28.68 27.37
N PRO A 489 -2.71 29.37 27.16
CA PRO A 489 -2.43 30.03 25.89
C PRO A 489 -2.36 29.04 24.73
N CYS A 490 -3.01 29.38 23.62
CA CYS A 490 -3.05 28.51 22.44
C CYS A 490 -1.69 28.36 21.73
N ASP A 491 -0.75 29.27 21.96
CA ASP A 491 0.61 29.22 21.41
C ASP A 491 1.53 28.21 22.12
N GLY A 492 1.09 27.64 23.25
CA GLY A 492 1.88 26.69 24.04
C GLY A 492 2.86 27.34 25.03
N SER A 493 2.87 28.67 25.18
CA SER A 493 3.87 29.41 25.97
C SER A 493 3.89 29.07 27.47
N SER A 494 2.81 28.53 28.03
CA SER A 494 2.72 28.14 29.45
C SER A 494 1.94 26.84 29.70
N GLY A 495 1.79 26.00 28.67
CA GLY A 495 1.07 24.73 28.76
C GLY A 495 0.48 24.31 27.42
N LEU A 496 0.22 23.02 27.24
CA LEU A 496 -0.37 22.45 26.03
C LEU A 496 -1.88 22.26 26.19
N ALA A 497 -2.63 22.43 25.11
CA ALA A 497 -4.07 22.31 25.08
C ALA A 497 -4.52 20.87 24.80
N THR A 498 -5.37 20.30 25.65
CA THR A 498 -6.08 19.04 25.33
C THR A 498 -7.34 19.27 24.51
N THR A 499 -7.91 20.48 24.63
CA THR A 499 -9.09 20.91 23.87
C THR A 499 -8.93 22.32 23.32
N VAL A 500 -9.51 22.56 22.14
CA VAL A 500 -9.54 23.87 21.48
C VAL A 500 -10.98 24.17 21.09
N THR A 501 -11.50 25.32 21.49
CA THR A 501 -12.86 25.77 21.17
C THR A 501 -12.82 26.94 20.21
N LEU A 502 -13.51 26.82 19.08
CA LEU A 502 -13.67 27.84 18.06
C LEU A 502 -15.06 28.47 18.16
N THR A 503 -15.13 29.80 18.12
CA THR A 503 -16.39 30.54 17.99
C THR A 503 -16.71 30.75 16.51
N VAL A 504 -17.86 30.24 16.07
CA VAL A 504 -18.35 30.26 14.68
C VAL A 504 -19.71 30.96 14.65
N PRO A 505 -19.78 32.28 14.38
CA PRO A 505 -21.05 33.03 14.49
C PRO A 505 -22.17 32.52 13.56
N THR A 506 -21.81 31.86 12.46
CA THR A 506 -22.76 31.34 11.47
C THR A 506 -23.10 29.86 11.67
N LEU A 507 -22.78 29.31 12.85
CA LEU A 507 -23.02 27.91 13.19
C LEU A 507 -24.52 27.63 13.27
N ASP A 508 -24.96 26.61 12.51
CA ASP A 508 -26.34 26.15 12.47
C ASP A 508 -26.42 24.62 12.64
N GLU A 509 -27.61 24.04 12.46
CA GLU A 509 -27.85 22.60 12.64
C GLU A 509 -27.16 21.70 11.59
N ARG A 510 -26.58 22.26 10.52
CA ARG A 510 -25.90 21.48 9.49
C ARG A 510 -24.59 20.86 10.00
N SER A 511 -24.03 19.97 9.19
CA SER A 511 -22.72 19.37 9.44
C SER A 511 -21.60 20.31 9.01
N TYR A 512 -20.48 20.25 9.73
CA TYR A 512 -19.28 21.04 9.48
C TYR A 512 -18.06 20.12 9.50
N LEU A 513 -17.01 20.51 8.78
CA LEU A 513 -15.69 19.90 8.77
C LEU A 513 -14.71 20.90 9.37
N VAL A 514 -13.77 20.45 10.20
CA VAL A 514 -12.65 21.28 10.65
C VAL A 514 -11.38 20.73 10.03
N SER A 515 -10.63 21.60 9.35
CA SER A 515 -9.43 21.28 8.58
C SER A 515 -8.23 21.95 9.27
N PRO A 516 -7.51 21.23 10.15
CA PRO A 516 -6.33 21.77 10.81
C PRO A 516 -5.16 21.89 9.83
N ASN A 517 -4.31 22.91 9.97
CA ASN A 517 -3.05 23.06 9.22
C ASN A 517 -3.19 22.99 7.69
N GLN A 518 -4.35 23.39 7.15
CA GLN A 518 -4.57 23.40 5.71
C GLN A 518 -3.59 24.37 5.02
N ASP A 519 -3.22 24.05 3.79
CA ASP A 519 -2.32 24.86 2.95
C ASP A 519 -0.94 25.11 3.59
N SER A 520 -0.52 24.25 4.52
CA SER A 520 0.78 24.34 5.19
C SER A 520 1.02 25.68 5.90
N VAL A 521 -0.06 26.28 6.43
CA VAL A 521 -0.01 27.56 7.17
C VAL A 521 0.92 27.50 8.40
N VAL A 522 1.64 28.59 8.66
CA VAL A 522 2.55 28.73 9.81
C VAL A 522 2.05 29.85 10.74
N PRO A 523 1.96 29.63 12.08
CA PRO A 523 2.31 28.41 12.80
C PRO A 523 1.32 27.27 12.54
N GLN A 524 1.78 26.02 12.67
CA GLN A 524 0.92 24.83 12.67
C GLN A 524 0.47 24.47 14.09
N VAL A 525 -0.67 23.79 14.20
CA VAL A 525 -1.07 23.06 15.40
C VAL A 525 -0.20 21.81 15.53
N THR A 526 0.63 21.73 16.57
CA THR A 526 1.59 20.64 16.78
C THR A 526 1.52 20.06 18.19
N ASP A 527 2.10 18.88 18.44
CA ASP A 527 2.33 18.38 19.81
C ASP A 527 3.59 19.01 20.44
N GLU A 528 3.97 18.53 21.63
CA GLU A 528 5.16 19.00 22.35
C GLU A 528 6.43 18.90 21.50
N ASP A 529 6.53 17.82 20.72
CA ASP A 529 7.65 17.43 19.87
C ASP A 529 7.58 18.09 18.47
N ASP A 530 6.68 19.05 18.27
CA ASP A 530 6.46 19.76 16.99
C ASP A 530 5.96 18.88 15.83
N ASN A 531 5.36 17.73 16.12
CA ASN A 531 4.65 16.95 15.10
C ASN A 531 3.27 17.57 14.84
N PRO A 532 2.82 17.77 13.59
CA PRO A 532 1.62 18.53 13.32
C PRO A 532 0.37 17.67 13.34
N VAL A 533 -0.75 18.31 13.67
CA VAL A 533 -2.06 17.73 13.43
C VAL A 533 -2.25 17.60 11.91
N PRO A 534 -2.51 16.39 11.37
CA PRO A 534 -2.76 16.23 9.95
C PRO A 534 -4.08 16.89 9.59
N TRP A 535 -4.11 17.56 8.42
CA TRP A 535 -5.31 18.21 7.88
C TRP A 535 -6.43 17.22 7.52
N TRP A 536 -6.12 15.93 7.40
CA TRP A 536 -7.08 14.84 7.22
C TRP A 536 -7.36 14.19 8.58
N GLY A 537 -8.46 14.58 9.24
CA GLY A 537 -8.83 14.08 10.56
C GLY A 537 -10.32 14.19 10.83
#